data_AF-A0A1V5BJY8-F1
#
_entry.id   AF-A0A1V5BJY8-F1
#
_cell.length_a   1.000
_cell.length_b   1.000
_cell.length_c   1.000
_cell.angle_alpha   90.00
_cell.angle_beta   90.00
_cell.angle_gamma   90.00
#
_symmetry.space_group_name_H-M   'P 1'
#
loop_
_entity.id
_entity.type
_entity.pdbx_description
1 polymer ?
#
loop_
_entity_poly.entity_id
_entity_poly.type
_entity_poly.pdbx_seq_one_letter_code
_entity_poly.pdbx_strand_id
1 'polypeptide(L)'
;MDRFFNALKKNRRKILGLKNVVGVGVGYKHVGEENTGKPAFIIYVEKKMPPAGLTRSHIVPRQVDGLDTDVVEIGVVKMLGVRTTRERPCQPGMSIGHYQSTAGTFGAVVKDKATRQLMVLSNNHVLANGSSIQEARAKAGDPILQPGGCDTSLNC
;
A
#
# COMPACT_ATOMS: atom_id res chain seq x y z
N MET A 1 3.05 12.85 16.59
CA MET A 1 2.58 11.88 15.57
C MET A 1 1.66 10.81 16.17
N ASP A 2 1.87 10.37 17.42
CA ASP A 2 1.11 9.27 18.03
C ASP A 2 -0.40 9.50 18.14
N ARG A 3 -0.83 10.74 18.41
CA ARG A 3 -2.25 11.13 18.44
C ARG A 3 -2.94 10.81 17.11
N PHE A 4 -2.27 11.02 15.98
CA PHE A 4 -2.84 10.82 14.65
C PHE A 4 -2.94 9.33 14.30
N PHE A 5 -1.92 8.54 14.64
CA PHE A 5 -1.96 7.09 14.47
C PHE A 5 -3.02 6.42 15.36
N ASN A 6 -3.25 6.93 16.57
CA ASN A 6 -4.33 6.47 17.43
C ASN A 6 -5.71 6.81 16.86
N ALA A 7 -5.88 8.03 16.33
CA ALA A 7 -7.10 8.43 15.63
C ALA A 7 -7.34 7.56 14.37
N LEU A 8 -6.29 7.23 13.63
CA LEU A 8 -6.35 6.30 12.50
C LEU A 8 -6.79 4.90 12.95
N LYS A 9 -6.15 4.32 13.97
CA LYS A 9 -6.54 3.00 14.49
C LYS A 9 -8.01 2.95 14.89
N LYS A 10 -8.52 3.99 15.55
CA LYS A 10 -9.93 4.10 15.98
C LYS A 10 -10.89 4.20 14.80
N ASN A 11 -10.59 5.02 13.79
CA ASN A 11 -11.53 5.33 12.70
C ASN A 11 -11.36 4.46 11.45
N ARG A 12 -10.26 3.70 11.33
CA ARG A 12 -9.89 2.93 10.13
C ARG A 12 -11.03 2.06 9.59
N ARG A 13 -11.65 1.24 10.44
CA ARG A 13 -12.73 0.33 10.00
C ARG A 13 -13.94 1.09 9.45
N LYS A 14 -14.31 2.20 10.09
CA LYS A 14 -15.44 3.03 9.68
C LYS A 14 -15.17 3.72 8.34
N ILE A 15 -13.96 4.26 8.15
CA ILE A 15 -13.57 4.95 6.91
C ILE A 15 -13.44 3.95 5.75
N LEU A 16 -12.82 2.78 5.97
CA LEU A 16 -12.71 1.73 4.95
C LEU A 16 -14.07 1.09 4.59
N GLY A 17 -15.09 1.24 5.45
CA GLY A 17 -16.45 0.79 5.16
C GLY A 17 -17.26 1.75 4.28
N LEU A 18 -16.73 2.94 3.97
CA LEU A 18 -17.39 3.86 3.04
C LEU A 18 -17.30 3.32 1.61
N LYS A 19 -18.40 3.39 0.87
CA LYS A 19 -18.41 3.05 -0.55
C LYS A 19 -17.36 3.89 -1.28
N ASN A 20 -16.65 3.29 -2.23
CA ASN A 20 -15.63 3.94 -3.06
C ASN A 20 -14.33 4.33 -2.33
N VAL A 21 -14.18 4.06 -1.03
CA VAL A 21 -12.89 4.18 -0.32
C VAL A 21 -12.08 2.89 -0.49
N VAL A 22 -10.84 3.03 -0.93
CA VAL A 22 -9.89 1.91 -1.17
C VAL A 22 -8.71 1.93 -0.20
N GLY A 23 -8.51 3.01 0.54
CA GLY A 23 -7.42 3.12 1.51
C GLY A 23 -7.55 4.32 2.43
N VAL A 24 -6.85 4.27 3.56
CA VAL A 24 -6.78 5.38 4.51
C VAL A 24 -5.39 5.44 5.15
N GLY A 25 -4.87 6.65 5.31
CA GLY A 25 -3.60 6.94 5.96
C GLY A 25 -3.63 8.27 6.70
N VAL A 26 -2.48 8.64 7.27
CA VAL A 26 -2.23 9.94 7.89
C VAL A 26 -1.08 10.58 7.15
N GLY A 27 -1.23 11.85 6.79
CA GLY A 27 -0.22 12.60 6.07
C GLY A 27 -0.48 14.09 6.18
N TYR A 28 0.08 14.85 5.26
CA TYR A 28 -0.18 16.28 5.15
C TYR A 28 -1.19 16.52 4.03
N LYS A 29 -2.13 17.43 4.28
CA LYS A 29 -3.18 17.79 3.33
C LYS A 29 -2.58 18.52 2.14
N HIS A 30 -3.04 18.15 0.95
CA HIS A 30 -2.72 18.85 -0.28
C HIS A 30 -3.95 19.61 -0.78
N VAL A 31 -3.72 20.76 -1.40
CA VAL A 31 -4.74 21.51 -2.14
C VAL A 31 -4.16 21.80 -3.51
N GLY A 32 -4.72 21.17 -4.54
CA GLY A 32 -4.04 21.10 -5.84
C GLY A 32 -2.74 20.30 -5.73
N GLU A 33 -1.63 20.88 -6.17
CA GLU A 33 -0.29 20.28 -6.08
C GLU A 33 0.49 20.75 -4.84
N GLU A 34 -0.07 21.68 -4.05
CA GLU A 34 0.62 22.27 -2.91
C GLU A 34 0.35 21.52 -1.61
N ASN A 35 1.43 21.20 -0.90
CA ASN A 35 1.37 20.67 0.45
C ASN A 35 1.08 21.82 1.44
N THR A 36 -0.05 21.74 2.13
CA THR A 36 -0.47 22.78 3.08
C THR A 36 0.23 22.70 4.44
N GLY A 37 1.04 21.67 4.69
CA GLY A 37 1.71 21.42 5.97
C GLY A 37 0.77 21.02 7.12
N LYS A 38 -0.54 20.97 6.88
CA LYS A 38 -1.55 20.61 7.89
C LYS A 38 -1.74 19.10 7.96
N PRO A 39 -1.59 18.46 9.14
CA PRO A 39 -1.87 17.04 9.29
C PRO A 39 -3.33 16.70 8.97
N ALA A 40 -3.54 15.65 8.19
CA ALA A 40 -4.86 15.21 7.74
C ALA A 40 -4.94 13.69 7.57
N PHE A 41 -6.18 13.18 7.60
CA PHE A 41 -6.49 11.85 7.09
C PHE A 41 -6.45 11.86 5.58
N ILE A 42 -5.55 11.07 5.01
CA ILE A 42 -5.49 10.86 3.56
C ILE A 42 -6.40 9.69 3.24
N ILE A 43 -7.48 9.96 2.51
CA ILE A 43 -8.50 8.98 2.16
C ILE A 43 -8.40 8.72 0.66
N TYR A 44 -7.99 7.50 0.33
CA TYR A 44 -7.84 7.07 -1.04
C TYR A 44 -9.17 6.53 -1.55
N VAL A 45 -9.63 7.06 -2.68
CA VAL A 45 -10.86 6.64 -3.34
C VAL A 45 -10.60 6.13 -4.74
N GLU A 46 -11.47 5.24 -5.21
CA GLU A 46 -11.40 4.77 -6.59
C GLU A 46 -11.70 5.90 -7.57
N LYS A 47 -12.76 6.67 -7.35
CA LYS A 47 -13.12 7.83 -8.17
C LYS A 47 -13.66 8.99 -7.34
N LYS A 48 -13.26 10.24 -7.61
CA LYS A 48 -13.92 11.41 -7.00
C LYS A 48 -15.31 11.58 -7.61
N MET A 49 -16.32 11.46 -6.77
CA MET A 49 -17.71 11.66 -7.17
C MET A 49 -18.23 12.96 -6.53
N PRO A 50 -19.07 13.73 -7.26
CA PRO A 50 -19.73 14.88 -6.67
C PRO A 50 -20.65 14.42 -5.53
N PRO A 51 -20.88 15.24 -4.49
CA PRO A 51 -21.74 14.87 -3.36
C PRO A 51 -23.16 14.45 -3.78
N ALA A 52 -23.68 14.98 -4.88
CA ALA A 52 -24.98 14.59 -5.43
C ALA A 52 -25.04 13.12 -5.91
N GLY A 53 -23.89 12.53 -6.25
CA GLY A 53 -23.77 11.12 -6.65
C GLY A 53 -23.51 10.16 -5.48
N LEU A 54 -23.50 10.64 -4.24
CA LEU A 54 -23.24 9.86 -3.04
C LEU A 54 -24.40 9.95 -2.05
N THR A 55 -24.77 8.83 -1.44
CA THR A 55 -25.64 8.86 -0.25
C THR A 55 -24.89 9.56 0.88
N ARG A 56 -25.61 10.32 1.73
CA ARG A 56 -25.00 11.06 2.85
C ARG A 56 -24.13 10.19 3.76
N SER A 57 -24.47 8.91 3.91
CA SER A 57 -23.72 7.93 4.70
C SER A 57 -22.35 7.53 4.10
N HIS A 58 -22.12 7.78 2.80
CA HIS A 58 -20.88 7.45 2.10
C HIS A 58 -20.06 8.69 1.72
N ILE A 59 -20.53 9.89 2.08
CA ILE A 59 -19.73 11.10 1.93
C ILE A 59 -18.62 11.08 2.99
N VAL A 60 -17.38 11.23 2.53
CA VAL A 60 -16.23 11.41 3.41
C VAL A 60 -16.41 12.71 4.21
N PRO A 61 -16.47 12.67 5.55
CA PRO A 61 -16.59 13.86 6.37
C PRO A 61 -15.38 14.78 6.16
N ARG A 62 -15.57 16.11 6.16
CA ARG A 62 -14.45 17.06 6.03
C ARG A 62 -13.43 16.99 7.18
N GLN A 63 -13.89 16.53 8.34
CA GLN A 63 -13.08 16.32 9.53
C GLN A 63 -13.47 15.02 10.24
N VAL A 64 -12.47 14.31 10.79
CA VAL A 64 -12.64 13.10 11.59
C VAL A 64 -11.81 13.25 12.87
N ASP A 65 -12.46 13.13 14.03
CA ASP A 65 -11.82 13.34 15.36
C ASP A 65 -10.99 14.66 15.44
N GLY A 66 -11.48 15.72 14.77
CA GLY A 66 -10.86 17.04 14.73
C GLY A 66 -9.67 17.18 13.76
N LEU A 67 -9.33 16.13 13.00
CA LEU A 67 -8.38 16.21 11.89
C LEU A 67 -9.09 16.48 10.58
N ASP A 68 -8.51 17.33 9.75
CA ASP A 68 -8.94 17.50 8.37
C ASP A 68 -8.83 16.18 7.58
N THR A 69 -9.68 16.03 6.59
CA THR A 69 -9.55 14.97 5.58
C THR A 69 -9.06 15.53 4.25
N ASP A 70 -8.25 14.74 3.56
CA ASP A 70 -7.83 14.95 2.18
C ASP A 70 -8.25 13.73 1.36
N VAL A 71 -8.97 13.96 0.26
CA VAL A 71 -9.49 12.89 -0.59
C VAL A 71 -8.65 12.82 -1.85
N VAL A 72 -7.99 11.69 -2.04
CA VAL A 72 -7.08 11.43 -3.17
C VAL A 72 -7.68 10.34 -4.04
N GLU A 73 -7.86 10.63 -5.32
CA GLU A 73 -8.30 9.64 -6.30
C GLU A 73 -7.11 8.82 -6.76
N ILE A 74 -7.19 7.49 -6.67
CA ILE A 74 -6.11 6.58 -7.09
C ILE A 74 -6.58 5.50 -8.08
N GLY A 75 -7.88 5.45 -8.41
CA GLY A 75 -8.43 4.40 -9.26
C GLY A 75 -8.59 3.06 -8.53
N VAL A 76 -8.85 2.02 -9.33
CA VAL A 76 -8.97 0.65 -8.82
C VAL A 76 -7.56 0.13 -8.51
N VAL A 77 -7.31 -0.21 -7.25
CA VAL A 77 -6.10 -0.93 -6.86
C VAL A 77 -6.19 -2.36 -7.42
N LYS A 78 -5.46 -2.62 -8.51
CA LYS A 78 -5.34 -3.95 -9.11
C LYS A 78 -3.92 -4.45 -8.93
N MET A 79 -3.77 -5.73 -8.61
CA MET A 79 -2.51 -6.41 -8.86
C MET A 79 -2.34 -6.48 -10.38
N LEU A 80 -1.35 -5.76 -10.91
CA LEU A 80 -0.98 -5.88 -12.32
C LEU A 80 -0.49 -7.31 -12.53
N GLY A 81 -0.98 -7.98 -13.58
CA GLY A 81 -0.57 -9.34 -13.92
C GLY A 81 0.94 -9.41 -14.03
N VAL A 82 1.58 -10.00 -13.03
CA VAL A 82 3.03 -10.01 -12.93
C VAL A 82 3.55 -11.07 -13.90
N ARG A 83 4.66 -10.80 -14.58
CA ARG A 83 5.31 -11.81 -15.44
C ARG A 83 5.79 -12.97 -14.55
N THR A 84 5.07 -14.09 -14.62
CA THR A 84 5.32 -15.30 -13.81
C THR A 84 6.33 -16.25 -14.46
N THR A 85 6.80 -15.96 -15.67
CA THR A 85 7.85 -16.73 -16.34
C THR A 85 9.15 -16.65 -15.54
N ARG A 86 9.86 -17.78 -15.41
CA ARG A 86 11.18 -17.80 -14.77
C ARG A 86 12.19 -17.15 -15.71
N GLU A 87 12.78 -16.03 -15.32
CA GLU A 87 13.82 -15.34 -16.10
C GLU A 87 15.09 -15.10 -15.26
N ARG A 88 16.25 -15.20 -15.92
CA ARG A 88 17.56 -14.91 -15.32
C ARG A 88 18.40 -14.12 -16.33
N PRO A 89 18.92 -12.92 -15.98
CA PRO A 89 18.71 -12.20 -14.72
C PRO A 89 17.29 -11.67 -14.57
N CYS A 90 16.75 -11.71 -13.36
CA CYS A 90 15.41 -11.20 -13.06
C CYS A 90 15.34 -9.68 -13.28
N GLN A 91 14.30 -9.19 -13.96
CA GLN A 91 14.10 -7.77 -14.26
C GLN A 91 12.97 -7.17 -13.41
N PRO A 92 13.00 -5.86 -13.11
CA PRO A 92 11.84 -5.17 -12.55
C PRO A 92 10.56 -5.40 -13.37
N GLY A 93 9.44 -5.63 -12.71
CA GLY A 93 8.15 -6.03 -13.30
C GLY A 93 7.89 -7.55 -13.29
N MET A 94 8.88 -8.35 -12.91
CA MET A 94 8.76 -9.81 -12.80
C MET A 94 8.19 -10.26 -11.45
N SER A 95 7.64 -11.47 -11.40
CA SER A 95 7.06 -11.99 -10.15
C SER A 95 8.13 -12.48 -9.21
N ILE A 96 8.09 -11.97 -7.97
CA ILE A 96 8.94 -12.38 -6.87
C ILE A 96 8.11 -12.54 -5.60
N GLY A 97 8.61 -13.30 -4.63
CA GLY A 97 7.97 -13.37 -3.32
C GLY A 97 8.78 -14.15 -2.32
N HIS A 98 8.60 -13.83 -1.05
CA HIS A 98 9.08 -14.63 0.05
C HIS A 98 8.46 -16.04 -0.03
N TYR A 99 9.24 -17.09 0.25
CA TYR A 99 8.80 -18.48 0.11
C TYR A 99 7.55 -18.85 0.95
N GLN A 100 7.29 -18.10 2.03
CA GLN A 100 6.11 -18.25 2.90
C GLN A 100 5.04 -17.17 2.71
N SER A 101 5.14 -16.36 1.66
CA SER A 101 4.19 -15.28 1.41
C SER A 101 3.58 -15.38 0.01
N THR A 102 2.73 -14.42 -0.33
CA THR A 102 2.11 -14.33 -1.66
C THR A 102 3.13 -13.93 -2.73
N ALA A 103 2.77 -14.12 -3.99
CA ALA A 103 3.52 -13.54 -5.11
C ALA A 103 3.25 -12.03 -5.24
N GLY A 104 4.25 -11.28 -5.67
CA GLY A 104 4.15 -9.86 -5.97
C GLY A 104 5.21 -9.43 -6.97
N THR A 105 5.40 -8.13 -7.16
CA THR A 105 6.22 -7.62 -8.26
C THR A 105 7.60 -7.18 -7.79
N PHE A 106 8.63 -7.52 -8.56
CA PHE A 106 9.94 -6.91 -8.43
C PHE A 106 9.84 -5.43 -8.84
N GLY A 107 9.92 -4.51 -7.87
CA GLY A 107 9.73 -3.08 -8.12
C GLY A 107 10.92 -2.43 -8.81
N ALA A 108 12.09 -2.47 -8.19
CA ALA A 108 13.29 -1.85 -8.74
C ALA A 108 14.58 -2.40 -8.11
N VAL A 109 15.68 -2.31 -8.84
CA VAL A 109 17.03 -2.41 -8.25
C VAL A 109 17.37 -1.07 -7.63
N VAL A 110 17.66 -1.06 -6.34
CA VAL A 110 18.09 0.12 -5.60
C VAL A 110 19.50 -0.07 -5.07
N LYS A 111 20.14 1.01 -4.66
CA LYS A 111 21.48 0.98 -4.07
C LYS A 111 21.40 1.53 -2.66
N ASP A 112 21.87 0.77 -1.68
CA ASP A 112 21.97 1.27 -0.32
C ASP A 112 22.87 2.51 -0.26
N LYS A 113 22.48 3.51 0.52
CA LYS A 113 23.24 4.76 0.58
C LYS A 113 24.54 4.60 1.35
N ALA A 114 24.56 3.79 2.42
CA ALA A 114 25.70 3.60 3.30
C ALA A 114 26.65 2.52 2.78
N THR A 115 26.14 1.32 2.48
CA THR A 115 26.94 0.16 2.06
C THR A 115 27.22 0.15 0.56
N ARG A 116 26.49 0.94 -0.23
CA ARG A 116 26.57 0.96 -1.70
C ARG A 116 26.23 -0.40 -2.34
N GLN A 117 25.61 -1.31 -1.61
CA GLN A 117 25.19 -2.62 -2.13
C GLN A 117 23.92 -2.49 -2.96
N LEU A 118 23.80 -3.31 -4.01
CA LEU A 118 22.57 -3.42 -4.79
C LEU A 118 21.55 -4.24 -4.00
N MET A 119 20.31 -3.76 -3.97
CA MET A 119 19.20 -4.38 -3.27
C MET A 119 17.96 -4.40 -4.16
N VAL A 120 17.01 -5.26 -3.83
CA VAL A 120 15.70 -5.36 -4.48
C VAL A 120 14.67 -4.59 -3.68
N LEU A 121 13.91 -3.72 -4.33
CA LEU A 121 12.77 -3.02 -3.76
C LEU A 121 11.47 -3.68 -4.22
N SER A 122 10.58 -3.96 -3.27
CA SER A 122 9.20 -4.38 -3.50
C SER A 122 8.36 -4.04 -2.27
N ASN A 123 7.07 -4.42 -2.27
CA ASN A 123 6.19 -4.20 -1.14
C ASN A 123 6.55 -5.13 0.03
N ASN A 124 6.35 -4.65 1.26
CA ASN A 124 6.63 -5.39 2.48
C ASN A 124 5.91 -6.76 2.53
N HIS A 125 4.66 -6.85 2.10
CA HIS A 125 3.94 -8.12 2.10
C HIS A 125 4.48 -9.13 1.09
N VAL A 126 5.27 -8.69 0.11
CA VAL A 126 5.88 -9.56 -0.90
C VAL A 126 7.20 -10.14 -0.36
N LEU A 127 8.03 -9.32 0.30
CA LEU A 127 9.38 -9.74 0.72
C LEU A 127 9.48 -10.15 2.19
N ALA A 128 8.69 -9.55 3.08
CA ALA A 128 8.85 -9.67 4.52
C ALA A 128 7.83 -10.61 5.18
N ASN A 129 6.99 -11.28 4.38
CA ASN A 129 5.87 -12.09 4.86
C ASN A 129 5.04 -11.41 5.96
N GLY A 130 4.74 -10.12 5.77
CA GLY A 130 4.08 -9.28 6.76
C GLY A 130 3.14 -8.28 6.11
N SER A 131 1.98 -8.06 6.72
CA SER A 131 1.04 -7.02 6.27
C SER A 131 1.32 -5.68 6.97
N SER A 132 0.63 -4.61 6.59
CA SER A 132 0.70 -3.32 7.30
C SER A 132 0.22 -3.37 8.76
N ILE A 133 -0.26 -4.54 9.23
CA ILE A 133 -0.83 -4.77 10.57
C ILE A 133 -0.04 -5.83 11.34
N GLN A 134 0.66 -6.74 10.65
CA GLN A 134 1.42 -7.83 11.26
C GLN A 134 2.92 -7.52 11.15
N GLU A 135 3.67 -7.79 12.21
CA GLU A 135 5.12 -7.70 12.18
C GLU A 135 5.70 -8.55 11.04
N ALA A 136 6.80 -8.10 10.46
CA ALA A 136 7.54 -8.86 9.46
C ALA A 136 7.92 -10.23 10.04
N ARG A 137 7.48 -11.30 9.38
CA ARG A 137 7.80 -12.69 9.79
C ARG A 137 9.06 -13.22 9.10
N ALA A 138 9.51 -12.56 8.05
CA ALA A 138 10.76 -12.87 7.37
C ALA A 138 11.96 -12.52 8.25
N LYS A 139 12.99 -13.35 8.16
CA LYS A 139 14.30 -13.15 8.78
C LYS A 139 15.32 -12.76 7.72
N ALA A 140 16.33 -12.00 8.12
CA ALA A 140 17.46 -11.74 7.25
C ALA A 140 18.11 -13.07 6.83
N GLY A 141 18.31 -13.25 5.53
CA GLY A 141 18.82 -14.50 4.94
C GLY A 141 17.73 -15.41 4.36
N ASP A 142 16.46 -15.12 4.60
CA ASP A 142 15.37 -15.88 3.97
C ASP A 142 15.38 -15.72 2.44
N PRO A 143 15.13 -16.81 1.68
CA PRO A 143 15.14 -16.76 0.23
C PRO A 143 13.92 -16.03 -0.33
N ILE A 144 14.17 -15.17 -1.32
CA ILE A 144 13.14 -14.59 -2.19
C ILE A 144 13.12 -15.38 -3.50
N LEU A 145 11.96 -15.91 -3.85
CA LEU A 145 11.75 -16.75 -5.01
C LEU A 145 11.38 -15.91 -6.25
N GLN A 146 11.78 -16.40 -7.42
CA GLN A 146 11.37 -15.92 -8.75
C GLN A 146 11.23 -17.17 -9.64
N PRO A 147 10.01 -17.53 -10.08
CA PRO A 147 8.72 -16.86 -9.82
C PRO A 147 8.35 -16.87 -8.32
N GLY A 148 7.40 -16.05 -7.89
CA GLY A 148 6.92 -16.07 -6.50
C GLY A 148 6.29 -17.43 -6.16
N GLY A 149 6.31 -17.84 -4.88
CA GLY A 149 5.85 -19.19 -4.47
C GLY A 149 4.44 -19.54 -4.96
N CYS A 150 3.52 -18.58 -4.86
CA CYS A 150 2.14 -18.67 -5.36
C CYS A 150 2.01 -18.87 -6.88
N ASP A 151 3.02 -18.52 -7.69
CA ASP A 151 2.98 -18.71 -9.15
C ASP A 151 3.43 -20.12 -9.57
N THR A 152 4.11 -20.84 -8.68
CA THR A 152 4.74 -22.15 -8.98
C THR A 152 3.96 -23.36 -8.46
N SER A 153 2.66 -23.23 -8.19
CA SER A 153 1.75 -24.33 -7.79
C SER A 153 2.02 -24.99 -6.43
N LEU A 154 2.54 -24.25 -5.44
CA LEU A 154 2.54 -24.66 -4.03
C LEU A 154 1.69 -23.68 -3.22
N ASN A 155 0.40 -24.01 -3.07
CA ASN A 155 -0.62 -23.44 -2.18
C ASN A 155 -0.44 -21.96 -1.77
N CYS A 156 -1.19 -21.10 -2.46
CA CYS A 156 -1.92 -20.04 -1.76
C CYS A 156 -3.15 -20.69 -1.08
#